data_AF-A0A9X1SJW8-F1
#
_entry.id   AF-A0A9X1SJW8-F1
#
_cell.length_a   1.000
_cell.length_b   1.000
_cell.length_c   1.000
_cell.angle_alpha   90.00
_cell.angle_beta   90.00
_cell.angle_gamma   90.00
#
_symmetry.space_group_name_H-M   'P 1'
#
loop_
_entity.id
_entity.type
_entity.pdbx_description
1 polymer ?
#
loop_
_entity_poly.entity_id
_entity_poly.type
_entity_poly.pdbx_seq_one_letter_code
_entity_poly.pdbx_strand_id
1 'polypeptide(L)' 'MHNLIDKTPLTSEELASQCVALTHAALFTDEVVIREALLFILLEKTSVLYEMLPEPVEVNHA' A
#
# COMPACT_ATOMS: atom_id res chain seq x y z
N MET A 1 -12.08 -8.80 -26.04
CA MET A 1 -11.23 -9.40 -24.99
C MET A 1 -10.11 -8.42 -24.68
N HIS A 2 -10.28 -7.57 -23.67
CA HIS A 2 -9.21 -6.71 -23.18
C HIS A 2 -8.32 -7.54 -22.24
N ASN A 3 -7.01 -7.50 -22.45
CA ASN A 3 -6.04 -7.97 -21.48
C ASN A 3 -6.16 -7.04 -20.25
N LEU A 4 -7.06 -7.41 -19.33
CA LEU A 4 -7.51 -6.58 -18.18
C LEU A 4 -6.55 -6.61 -16.99
N ILE A 5 -5.47 -7.38 -17.06
CA ILE A 5 -4.40 -7.34 -16.08
C ILE A 5 -3.34 -6.42 -16.66
N ASP A 6 -3.46 -5.14 -16.34
CA ASP A 6 -2.36 -4.21 -16.52
C ASP A 6 -1.18 -4.76 -15.71
N LYS A 7 -0.14 -5.17 -16.42
CA LYS A 7 1.07 -5.77 -15.83
C LYS A 7 2.08 -4.71 -15.38
N THR A 8 1.71 -3.44 -15.49
CA THR A 8 2.56 -2.34 -15.04
C THR A 8 2.76 -2.48 -13.54
N PRO A 9 4.01 -2.62 -13.05
CA PRO A 9 4.28 -2.64 -11.62
C PRO A 9 3.76 -1.34 -10.99
N LEU A 10 3.04 -1.47 -9.87
CA LEU A 10 2.53 -0.31 -9.13
C LEU A 10 3.69 0.60 -8.71
N THR A 11 3.53 1.90 -8.97
CA THR A 11 4.40 2.93 -8.41
C THR A 11 4.15 3.10 -6.92
N SER A 12 5.12 3.69 -6.20
CA SER A 12 4.97 3.99 -4.77
C SER A 12 3.81 4.96 -4.50
N GLU A 13 3.53 5.90 -5.41
CA GLU A 13 2.40 6.83 -5.30
C GLU A 13 1.04 6.11 -5.43
N GLU A 14 0.90 5.23 -6.42
CA GLU A 14 -0.31 4.43 -6.59
C GLU A 14 -0.55 3.48 -5.40
N LEU A 15 0.52 2.89 -4.88
CA LEU A 15 0.45 2.03 -3.71
C LEU A 15 0.07 2.84 -2.44
N ALA A 16 0.63 4.03 -2.26
CA ALA A 16 0.24 4.93 -1.17
C ALA A 16 -1.23 5.35 -1.26
N SER A 17 -1.72 5.65 -2.46
CA SER A 17 -3.14 5.97 -2.69
C SER A 17 -4.06 4.79 -2.31
N GLN A 18 -3.68 3.56 -2.65
CA GLN A 18 -4.41 2.36 -2.24
C GLN A 18 -4.43 2.18 -0.71
N CYS A 19 -3.31 2.46 -0.01
CA CYS A 19 -3.26 2.42 1.45
C CYS A 19 -4.23 3.43 2.09
N VAL A 20 -4.33 4.64 1.54
CA VAL A 20 -5.29 5.66 2.02
C VAL A 20 -6.73 5.18 1.81
N ALA A 21 -7.05 4.66 0.62
CA ALA A 21 -8.37 4.13 0.32
C ALA A 21 -8.78 2.96 1.24
N LEU A 22 -7.86 2.03 1.50
CA LEU A 22 -8.06 0.91 2.42
C LEU A 22 -8.27 1.38 3.86
N THR A 23 -7.49 2.37 4.31
CA THR A 23 -7.65 2.97 5.63
C THR A 23 -9.04 3.58 5.79
N HIS A 24 -9.50 4.34 4.79
CA HIS A 24 -10.84 4.88 4.79
C HIS A 24 -11.90 3.76 4.82
N ALA A 25 -11.79 2.76 3.95
CA ALA A 25 -12.72 1.63 3.93
C ALA A 25 -12.80 0.89 5.27
N ALA A 26 -11.65 0.68 5.94
CA ALA A 26 -11.59 0.03 7.24
C ALA A 26 -12.21 0.87 8.37
N LEU A 27 -12.11 2.20 8.30
CA LEU A 27 -12.71 3.11 9.29
C LEU A 27 -14.23 3.17 9.21
N PHE A 28 -14.80 3.05 8.01
CA PHE A 28 -16.23 3.26 7.76
C PHE A 28 -17.02 1.97 7.54
N THR A 29 -16.40 0.80 7.74
CA THR A 29 -17.13 -0.48 7.69
C THR A 29 -17.59 -0.91 9.08
N ASP A 30 -18.87 -1.23 9.18
CA ASP A 30 -19.48 -1.73 10.42
C ASP A 30 -19.20 -3.23 10.65
N GLU A 31 -18.84 -3.96 9.59
CA GLU A 31 -18.59 -5.39 9.61
C GLU A 31 -17.19 -5.71 10.12
N VAL A 32 -17.10 -6.31 11.31
CA VAL A 32 -15.81 -6.60 11.98
C VAL A 32 -14.89 -7.46 11.13
N VAL A 33 -15.43 -8.52 10.51
CA VAL A 33 -14.67 -9.45 9.66
C VAL A 33 -14.11 -8.74 8.42
N ILE A 34 -14.90 -7.83 7.83
CA ILE A 34 -14.45 -7.03 6.69
C ILE A 34 -13.35 -6.07 7.13
N ARG A 35 -13.52 -5.40 8.27
CA ARG A 35 -12.50 -4.50 8.81
C ARG A 35 -11.17 -5.21 9.05
N GLU A 36 -11.17 -6.39 9.66
CA GLU A 36 -9.95 -7.17 9.89
C GLU A 36 -9.26 -7.56 8.58
N ALA A 37 -10.02 -8.01 7.58
CA ALA A 37 -9.47 -8.31 6.25
C ALA A 37 -8.85 -7.08 5.59
N LEU A 38 -9.51 -5.92 5.66
CA LEU A 38 -8.99 -4.67 5.11
C LEU A 38 -7.71 -4.22 5.83
N LEU A 39 -7.64 -4.36 7.16
CA LEU A 39 -6.44 -4.04 7.94
C LEU A 39 -5.28 -4.97 7.61
N PHE A 40 -5.56 -6.26 7.38
CA PHE A 40 -4.54 -7.22 6.93
C PHE A 40 -3.95 -6.82 5.57
N ILE A 41 -4.80 -6.51 4.58
CA ILE A 41 -4.35 -6.07 3.25
C ILE A 41 -3.59 -4.74 3.35
N LEU A 42 -4.06 -3.82 4.21
CA LEU A 42 -3.39 -2.54 4.44
C LEU A 42 -1.97 -2.75 4.98
N LEU A 43 -1.78 -3.67 5.94
CA LEU A 43 -0.47 -3.98 6.50
C LEU A 43 0.49 -4.51 5.42
N GLU A 44 0.05 -5.45 4.58
CA GLU A 44 0.90 -5.98 3.51
C GLU A 44 1.34 -4.88 2.54
N LYS A 45 0.41 -3.99 2.16
CA LYS A 45 0.70 -2.89 1.22
C LYS A 45 1.59 -1.83 1.83
N THR A 46 1.44 -1.50 3.11
CA THR A 46 2.32 -0.53 3.77
C THR A 46 3.73 -1.08 3.95
N SER A 47 3.89 -2.39 4.20
CA SER A 47 5.20 -3.05 4.19
C SER A 47 5.89 -2.92 2.83
N VAL A 48 5.19 -3.25 1.74
CA VAL A 48 5.75 -3.09 0.38
C VAL A 48 6.08 -1.62 0.08
N LEU A 49 5.25 -0.67 0.52
CA LEU A 49 5.52 0.75 0.34
C LEU A 49 6.78 1.19 1.10
N TYR A 50 7.02 0.63 2.28
CA TYR A 50 8.23 0.91 3.06
C TYR A 50 9.49 0.36 2.37
N GLU A 51 9.42 -0.82 1.75
CA GLU A 51 10.51 -1.40 0.96
C GLU A 51 10.85 -0.58 -0.30
N MET A 52 9.91 0.25 -0.78
CA MET A 52 10.13 1.15 -1.91
C MET A 52 10.81 2.48 -1.53
N LEU A 53 10.99 2.75 -0.23
CA LEU A 53 11.69 3.96 0.20
C LEU A 53 13.17 3.86 -0.17
N PRO A 54 13.79 4.96 -0.62
CA PRO A 54 15.22 4.97 -0.86
C PRO A 54 15.97 4.67 0.44
N GLU A 55 17.03 3.86 0.38
CA GLU A 55 17.91 3.67 1.53
C GLU A 55 18.43 5.03 2.02
N PRO A 56 18.54 5.23 3.35
CA PRO A 56 19.10 6.46 3.88
C PRO A 56 20.53 6.60 3.37
N VAL A 57 20.77 7.64 2.56
CA VAL A 57 22.11 7.98 2.09
C VAL A 57 22.95 8.33 3.31
N GLU A 58 23.88 7.46 3.71
CA GLU A 58 24.90 7.80 4.70
C GLU A 58 25.77 8.91 4.10
N VAL A 59 25.50 10.15 4.50
CA VAL A 59 26.33 11.31 4.14
C VAL A 59 27.62 11.20 4.96
N ASN A 60 28.61 10.49 4.42
CA ASN A 60 29.96 10.50 4.93
C ASN A 60 30.54 11.91 4.72
N HIS A 61 30.48 12.74 5.76
CA HIS A 61 31.25 13.98 5.85
C HIS A 61 32.72 13.60 6.05
N ALA A 62 33.47 13.56 4.95
CA ALA A 62 34.93 13.51 4.93
C ALA A 62 35.54 14.87 5.27
#